data_AF-A0A0P6RBC4-F1
#
_entry.id   AF-A0A0P6RBC4-F1
#
_cell.length_a   1.000
_cell.length_b   1.000
_cell.length_c   1.000
_cell.angle_alpha   90.00
_cell.angle_beta   90.00
_cell.angle_gamma   90.00
#
_symmetry.space_group_name_H-M   'P 1'
#
loop_
_entity.id
_entity.type
_entity.pdbx_description
1 polymer ?
#
loop_
_entity_poly.entity_id
_entity_poly.type
_entity_poly.pdbx_seq_one_letter_code
_entity_poly.pdbx_strand_id
1 'polypeptide(L)'
;MVREHPDVGLDRSALGLPGDAFVSCSLKNPNWATPQDFDVWMTLLHGVPDRVLWSLAPNEILQQNLLNETKARGIGSERLVFADRLSTPDHVARLPKADLFPDALTTMPIPPPARRFCRGFP
;
A
#
# COMPACT_ATOMS: atom_id res chain seq x y z
N MET A 1 -6.83 -17.75 20.46
CA MET A 1 -5.76 -18.40 19.66
C MET A 1 -4.98 -17.29 18.98
N VAL A 2 -3.69 -17.15 19.31
CA VAL A 2 -2.76 -16.44 18.40
C VAL A 2 -2.53 -17.38 17.23
N ARG A 3 -2.59 -16.88 15.99
CA ARG A 3 -2.11 -17.66 14.84
C ARG A 3 -0.59 -17.53 14.83
N GLU A 4 0.12 -18.65 14.78
CA GLU A 4 1.57 -18.63 14.55
C GLU A 4 1.82 -18.07 13.15
N HIS A 5 2.33 -16.84 13.08
CA HIS A 5 2.83 -16.28 11.85
C HIS A 5 4.24 -16.84 11.62
N PRO A 6 4.58 -17.34 10.41
CA PRO A 6 5.94 -17.71 10.11
C PRO A 6 6.79 -16.44 10.08
N ASP A 7 7.66 -16.22 11.07
CA ASP A 7 8.65 -15.14 11.00
C ASP A 7 9.79 -15.57 10.09
N VAL A 8 9.61 -15.35 8.78
CA VAL A 8 10.59 -15.67 7.73
C VAL A 8 11.70 -14.60 7.68
N GLY A 9 12.17 -14.13 8.85
CA GLY A 9 13.29 -13.18 8.99
C GLY A 9 13.15 -11.85 8.25
N LEU A 10 11.95 -11.49 7.78
CA LEU A 10 11.73 -10.33 6.91
C LEU A 10 11.76 -9.04 7.72
N ASP A 11 12.93 -8.40 7.73
CA ASP A 11 13.16 -7.10 8.34
C ASP A 11 12.51 -5.97 7.51
N ARG A 12 12.21 -4.82 8.14
CA ARG A 12 11.71 -3.61 7.45
C ARG A 12 12.67 -3.17 6.35
N SER A 13 13.98 -3.24 6.62
CA SER A 13 15.02 -2.88 5.65
C SER A 13 15.00 -3.77 4.40
N ALA A 14 14.73 -5.08 4.57
CA ALA A 14 14.61 -6.04 3.47
C ALA A 14 13.32 -5.86 2.63
N LEU A 15 12.34 -5.14 3.17
CA LEU A 15 11.06 -4.81 2.53
C LEU A 15 11.04 -3.39 1.92
N GLY A 16 12.17 -2.66 1.97
CA GLY A 16 12.27 -1.27 1.53
C GLY A 16 11.58 -0.26 2.46
N LEU A 17 11.20 -0.68 3.67
CA LEU A 17 10.50 0.16 4.64
C LEU A 17 11.49 0.92 5.53
N PRO A 18 11.22 2.19 5.90
CA PRO A 18 11.99 2.86 6.95
C PRO A 18 11.74 2.19 8.30
N GLY A 19 12.77 2.12 9.16
CA GLY A 19 12.64 1.52 10.49
C GLY A 19 11.65 2.26 11.40
N ASP A 20 11.84 3.58 11.52
CA ASP A 20 11.14 4.46 12.47
C ASP A 20 9.86 5.11 11.92
N ALA A 21 9.53 4.90 10.65
CA ALA A 21 8.32 5.48 10.04
C ALA A 21 7.06 4.65 10.36
N PHE A 22 5.90 5.32 10.42
CA PHE A 22 4.61 4.65 10.57
C PHE A 22 4.15 4.07 9.21
N VAL A 23 4.16 2.75 9.08
CA VAL A 23 3.86 2.03 7.84
C VAL A 23 2.37 1.71 7.75
N SER A 24 1.65 2.47 6.92
CA SER A 24 0.28 2.10 6.50
C SER A 24 0.36 1.27 5.22
N CYS A 25 -0.22 0.08 5.15
CA CYS A 25 -0.09 -0.77 3.96
C CYS A 25 -1.41 -1.08 3.23
N SER A 26 -1.33 -1.10 1.90
CA SER A 26 -2.37 -1.53 0.96
C SER A 26 -1.78 -2.63 0.08
N LEU A 27 -1.70 -3.84 0.63
CA LEU A 27 -1.16 -5.02 -0.05
C LEU A 27 -2.22 -5.79 -0.88
N LYS A 28 -3.41 -5.20 -1.06
CA LYS A 28 -4.48 -5.71 -1.95
C LYS A 28 -4.08 -5.61 -3.43
N ASN A 29 -4.93 -6.14 -4.32
CA ASN A 29 -4.77 -5.91 -5.75
C ASN A 29 -4.92 -4.40 -6.05
N PRO A 30 -3.91 -3.72 -6.63
CA PRO A 30 -3.98 -2.28 -6.93
C PRO A 30 -5.12 -1.91 -7.90
N ASN A 31 -5.60 -2.85 -8.71
CA ASN A 31 -6.79 -2.65 -9.55
C ASN A 31 -8.10 -2.53 -8.74
N TRP A 32 -8.06 -2.69 -7.40
CA TRP A 32 -9.18 -2.45 -6.47
C TRP A 32 -9.03 -1.15 -5.68
N ALA A 33 -7.98 -0.35 -5.89
CA ALA A 33 -7.91 1.01 -5.38
C ALA A 33 -8.80 1.92 -6.24
N THR A 34 -9.71 2.65 -5.59
CA THR A 34 -10.48 3.73 -6.21
C THR A 34 -9.79 5.08 -5.98
N PRO A 35 -10.13 6.15 -6.74
CA PRO A 35 -9.70 7.51 -6.40
C PRO A 35 -10.04 7.86 -4.95
N GLN A 36 -11.21 7.44 -4.47
CA GLN A 36 -11.71 7.73 -3.12
C GLN A 36 -10.90 7.01 -2.02
N ASP A 37 -10.49 5.75 -2.23
CA ASP A 37 -9.52 5.09 -1.33
C ASP A 37 -8.23 5.91 -1.26
N PHE A 38 -7.75 6.38 -2.42
CA PHE A 38 -6.49 7.12 -2.54
C PHE A 38 -6.56 8.50 -1.88
N ASP A 39 -7.69 9.19 -2.00
CA ASP A 39 -7.96 10.48 -1.34
C ASP A 39 -7.92 10.32 0.19
N VAL A 40 -8.52 9.24 0.73
CA VAL A 40 -8.44 8.88 2.15
C VAL A 40 -7.00 8.57 2.56
N TRP A 41 -6.25 7.82 1.76
CA TRP A 41 -4.84 7.52 2.05
C TRP A 41 -3.97 8.77 2.06
N MET A 42 -4.13 9.68 1.08
CA MET A 42 -3.38 10.94 1.06
C MET A 42 -3.78 11.85 2.24
N THR A 43 -5.04 11.83 2.67
CA THR A 43 -5.48 12.53 3.89
C THR A 43 -4.75 12.00 5.14
N LEU A 44 -4.55 10.68 5.25
CA LEU A 44 -3.76 10.08 6.32
C LEU A 44 -2.26 10.41 6.24
N LEU A 45 -1.71 10.58 5.03
CA LEU A 45 -0.31 10.99 4.82
C LEU A 45 -0.07 12.49 5.08
N HIS A 46 -1.06 13.36 4.81
CA HIS A 46 -1.04 14.78 5.20
C HIS A 46 -1.13 14.95 6.72
N GLY A 47 -1.94 14.12 7.38
CA GLY A 47 -2.16 14.19 8.83
C GLY A 47 -1.02 13.68 9.72
N VAL A 48 -0.01 12.99 9.16
CA VAL A 48 1.11 12.41 9.93
C VAL A 48 2.43 12.58 9.17
N PRO A 49 3.38 13.42 9.65
CA PRO A 49 4.60 13.73 8.91
C PRO A 49 5.49 12.52 8.67
N ASP A 50 5.57 11.56 9.59
CA ASP A 50 6.47 10.40 9.50
C ASP A 50 5.75 9.11 9.05
N ARG A 51 4.63 9.25 8.33
CA ARG A 51 3.86 8.12 7.78
C ARG A 51 4.24 7.84 6.32
N VAL A 52 4.40 6.56 6.01
CA VAL A 52 4.53 6.06 4.63
C VAL A 52 3.36 5.15 4.25
N LEU A 53 3.01 5.16 2.97
CA LEU A 53 2.07 4.23 2.35
C LEU A 53 2.84 3.14 1.61
N TRP A 54 2.64 1.88 2.02
CA TRP A 54 3.26 0.70 1.41
C TRP A 54 2.27 -0.02 0.51
N SER A 55 2.42 0.09 -0.82
CA SER A 55 1.42 -0.31 -1.81
C SER A 55 1.92 -1.41 -2.74
N LEU A 56 1.10 -2.42 -3.03
CA LEU A 56 1.45 -3.52 -3.95
C LEU A 56 1.48 -3.01 -5.41
N ALA A 57 2.67 -2.79 -5.96
CA ALA A 57 2.84 -2.22 -7.31
C ALA A 57 3.89 -2.95 -8.18
N PRO A 58 3.59 -4.20 -8.62
CA PRO A 58 4.53 -5.06 -9.36
C PRO A 58 4.63 -4.71 -10.87
N ASN A 59 4.54 -3.42 -11.23
CA ASN A 59 4.64 -2.95 -12.60
C ASN A 59 4.99 -1.45 -12.63
N GLU A 60 5.95 -1.05 -13.46
CA GLU A 60 6.46 0.33 -13.53
C GLU A 60 5.37 1.35 -13.94
N ILE A 61 4.47 1.00 -14.86
CA ILE A 61 3.36 1.86 -15.29
C ILE A 61 2.43 2.15 -14.10
N LEU A 62 2.20 1.15 -13.26
CA LEU A 62 1.40 1.30 -12.05
C LEU A 62 2.11 2.17 -11.00
N GLN A 63 3.41 1.95 -10.78
CA GLN A 63 4.22 2.79 -9.88
C GLN A 63 4.18 4.24 -10.33
N GLN A 64 4.36 4.51 -11.63
CA GLN A 64 4.26 5.84 -12.23
C GLN A 64 2.87 6.47 -12.06
N ASN A 65 1.79 5.71 -12.29
CA ASN A 65 0.42 6.20 -12.06
C ASN A 65 0.21 6.60 -10.60
N LEU A 66 0.61 5.74 -9.64
CA LEU A 66 0.48 6.03 -8.22
C LEU A 66 1.34 7.24 -7.80
N LEU A 67 2.58 7.36 -8.29
CA LEU A 67 3.45 8.53 -8.07
C LEU A 67 2.84 9.82 -8.60
N ASN A 68 2.18 9.78 -9.77
CA ASN A 68 1.52 10.94 -10.35
C ASN A 68 0.27 11.35 -9.54
N GLU A 69 -0.56 10.39 -9.13
CA GLU A 69 -1.73 10.63 -8.26
C GLU A 69 -1.32 11.14 -6.87
N THR A 70 -0.20 10.69 -6.32
CA THR A 70 0.40 11.19 -5.07
C THR A 70 0.85 12.65 -5.21
N LYS A 71 1.62 12.96 -6.26
CA LYS A 71 2.11 14.33 -6.55
C LYS A 71 0.97 15.31 -6.83
N ALA A 72 -0.06 14.87 -7.56
CA ALA A 72 -1.26 15.67 -7.84
C ALA A 72 -2.02 16.10 -6.57
N ARG A 73 -1.85 15.37 -5.46
CA ARG A 73 -2.43 15.65 -4.14
C ARG A 73 -1.46 16.31 -3.16
N GLY A 74 -0.32 16.80 -3.65
CA GLY A 74 0.68 17.52 -2.86
C GLY A 74 1.47 16.65 -1.88
N ILE A 75 1.41 15.32 -2.00
CA ILE A 75 2.23 14.40 -1.21
C ILE A 75 3.54 14.13 -1.95
N GLY A 76 4.65 14.08 -1.22
CA GLY A 76 5.96 13.74 -1.75
C GLY A 76 6.10 12.24 -2.05
N SER A 77 6.80 11.91 -3.14
CA SER A 77 6.97 10.53 -3.59
C SER A 77 7.79 9.64 -2.64
N GLU A 78 8.59 10.24 -1.76
CA GLU A 78 9.33 9.55 -0.70
C GLU A 78 8.42 8.88 0.35
N ARG A 79 7.14 9.28 0.42
CA ARG A 79 6.14 8.67 1.31
C ARG A 79 5.47 7.43 0.72
N LEU A 80 5.77 7.06 -0.53
CA LEU A 80 5.16 5.94 -1.23
C LEU A 80 6.19 4.83 -1.45
N VAL A 81 6.12 3.78 -0.63
CA VAL A 81 6.98 2.59 -0.75
C VAL A 81 6.23 1.53 -1.57
N PHE A 82 6.90 0.90 -2.53
CA PHE A 82 6.30 -0.15 -3.34
C PHE A 82 6.64 -1.54 -2.80
N ALA A 83 5.62 -2.40 -2.74
CA ALA A 83 5.74 -3.80 -2.39
C ALA A 83 5.68 -4.67 -3.65
N ASP A 84 6.62 -5.61 -3.76
CA ASP A 84 6.58 -6.66 -4.78
C ASP A 84 5.61 -7.79 -4.45
N ARG A 85 5.40 -8.68 -5.42
CA ARG A 85 4.72 -9.96 -5.22
C ARG A 85 5.71 -10.99 -4.68
N LEU A 86 5.44 -11.50 -3.48
CA LEU A 86 6.16 -12.61 -2.85
C LEU A 86 5.30 -13.89 -2.84
N SER A 87 5.84 -14.99 -2.34
CA SER A 87 5.07 -16.22 -2.12
C SER A 87 4.00 -16.04 -1.04
N THR A 88 3.03 -16.96 -0.93
CA THR A 88 1.98 -16.88 0.10
C THR A 88 2.54 -16.90 1.54
N PRO A 89 3.52 -17.77 1.90
CA PRO A 89 4.22 -17.68 3.19
C PRO A 89 4.83 -16.30 3.47
N ASP A 90 5.64 -15.76 2.54
CA ASP A 90 6.31 -14.48 2.71
C ASP A 90 5.33 -13.30 2.79
N HIS A 91 4.24 -13.38 2.01
CA HIS A 91 3.15 -12.42 2.04
C HIS A 91 2.47 -12.39 3.42
N VAL A 92 2.33 -13.54 4.09
CA VAL A 92 1.80 -13.61 5.47
C VAL A 92 2.84 -13.16 6.50
N ALA A 93 4.11 -13.51 6.30
CA ALA A 93 5.24 -13.14 7.16
C ALA A 93 5.51 -11.64 7.20
N ARG A 94 5.22 -10.91 6.10
CA ARG A 94 5.41 -9.46 6.02
C ARG A 94 4.26 -8.62 6.58
N LEU A 95 3.07 -9.19 6.81
CA LEU A 95 1.93 -8.43 7.34
C LEU A 95 2.23 -7.79 8.71
N PRO A 96 2.82 -8.49 9.70
CA PRO A 96 3.12 -7.91 11.02
C PRO A 96 4.19 -6.81 11.01
N LYS A 97 4.82 -6.51 9.85
CA LYS A 97 5.84 -5.45 9.72
C LYS A 97 5.21 -4.08 9.43
N ALA A 98 3.91 -4.02 9.09
CA ALA A 98 3.14 -2.80 8.89
C ALA A 98 2.27 -2.46 10.12
N ASP A 99 2.19 -1.17 10.47
CA ASP A 99 1.52 -0.67 11.68
C ASP A 99 0.02 -0.44 11.49
N LEU A 100 -0.46 -0.27 10.24
CA LEU A 100 -1.87 -0.08 9.93
C LEU A 100 -2.30 -0.68 8.59
N PHE A 101 -3.51 -1.22 8.55
CA PHE A 101 -4.20 -1.77 7.37
C PHE A 101 -5.44 -0.93 7.03
N PRO A 102 -5.30 0.24 6.36
CA PRO A 102 -6.45 1.08 5.98
C PRO A 102 -7.51 0.35 5.13
N ASP A 103 -7.12 -0.67 4.36
CA ASP A 103 -8.02 -1.49 3.53
C ASP A 103 -9.12 -2.23 4.29
N ALA A 104 -8.99 -2.39 5.61
CA ALA A 104 -10.04 -2.99 6.44
C ALA A 104 -11.37 -2.23 6.40
N LEU A 105 -11.35 -0.93 6.07
CA LEU A 105 -12.52 -0.05 6.16
C LEU A 105 -13.42 -0.07 4.91
N THR A 106 -12.88 -0.23 3.69
CA THR A 106 -13.65 -0.15 2.43
C THR A 106 -14.31 -1.49 2.02
N THR A 107 -14.12 -2.57 2.76
CA THR A 107 -14.39 -3.95 2.26
C THR A 107 -15.88 -4.38 2.27
N MET A 108 -16.83 -3.45 2.46
CA MET A 108 -18.26 -3.70 2.24
C MET A 108 -18.99 -2.50 1.61
N PRO A 109 -19.85 -2.69 0.59
CA PRO A 109 -20.02 -3.89 -0.23
C PRO A 109 -18.92 -4.02 -1.31
N ILE A 110 -18.89 -5.15 -2.02
CA ILE A 110 -18.05 -5.30 -3.23
C ILE A 110 -18.37 -4.19 -4.25
N PRO A 111 -17.43 -3.30 -4.60
CA PRO A 111 -17.68 -2.31 -5.65
C PRO A 111 -17.80 -3.01 -7.01
N PRO A 112 -18.61 -2.48 -7.95
CA PRO A 112 -18.54 -2.92 -9.34
C PRO A 112 -17.09 -2.76 -9.85
N PRO A 113 -16.59 -3.67 -10.71
CA PRO A 113 -15.16 -3.81 -10.99
C PRO A 113 -14.54 -2.45 -11.36
N ALA A 114 -13.69 -1.95 -10.47
CA ALA A 114 -13.27 -0.55 -10.46
C ALA A 114 -12.71 -0.16 -11.82
N ARG A 115 -13.36 0.81 -12.48
CA ARG A 115 -12.96 1.25 -13.82
C ARG A 115 -11.64 2.01 -13.75
N ARG A 116 -10.56 1.25 -13.88
CA ARG A 116 -9.33 1.61 -14.60
C ARG A 116 -8.41 2.64 -13.94
N PHE A 117 -8.73 3.17 -12.75
CA PHE A 117 -7.92 4.18 -12.02
C PHE A 117 -6.40 3.95 -12.09
N CYS A 118 -5.95 2.75 -11.70
CA CYS A 118 -4.53 2.37 -11.69
C CYS A 118 -3.94 1.90 -13.04
N ARG A 119 -4.75 1.84 -14.10
CA ARG A 119 -4.35 1.45 -15.47
C ARG A 119 -4.48 2.62 -16.44
N GLY A 120 -3.42 3.43 -16.52
CA GLY A 120 -3.19 4.39 -17.62
C GLY A 120 -3.42 3.77 -19.00
N PHE A 121 -3.83 4.59 -19.98
CA PHE A 121 -4.70 4.12 -21.05
C PHE A 121 -4.54 4.93 -22.35
N PRO A 122 -4.50 4.25 -23.52
CA PRO A 122 -5.18 4.70 -24.72
C PRO A 122 -6.69 4.41 -24.61
#